data_AF-A0A6P7FCK8-F1
#
_entry.id   AF-A0A6P7FCK8-F1
#
_cell.length_a   1.000
_cell.length_b   1.000
_cell.length_c   1.000
_cell.angle_alpha   90.00
_cell.angle_beta   90.00
_cell.angle_gamma   90.00
#
_symmetry.space_group_name_H-M   'P 1'
#
loop_
_entity.id
_entity.type
_entity.pdbx_description
1 polymer ?
#
loop_
_entity_poly.entity_id
_entity_poly.type
_entity_poly.pdbx_seq_one_letter_code
_entity_poly.pdbx_strand_id
1 'polypeptide(L)'
;MLKLLLQICVLILAASYVDNRVINKRSTDSSIKGYLTERICWWNEICKEEFRSQFRCKCPEWSYCRAPGKYYNAFCTMTTTGYIWQQPGWREAAESQN
;
A
#
# COMPACT_ATOMS: atom_id res chain seq x y z
N MET A 1 10.97 -22.98 48.24
CA MET A 1 10.75 -21.53 48.07
C MET A 1 11.51 -20.97 46.87
N LEU A 2 12.85 -21.00 46.84
CA LEU A 2 13.66 -20.40 45.74
C LEU A 2 13.40 -21.01 44.34
N LYS A 3 13.23 -22.34 44.23
CA LYS A 3 12.93 -23.02 42.96
C LYS A 3 11.56 -22.62 42.37
N LEU A 4 10.57 -22.40 43.24
CA LEU A 4 9.22 -21.99 42.84
C LEU A 4 9.24 -20.56 42.30
N LEU A 5 10.01 -19.67 42.93
CA LEU A 5 10.21 -18.30 42.46
C LEU A 5 10.91 -18.26 41.09
N LEU A 6 11.92 -19.11 40.88
CA LEU A 6 12.60 -19.20 39.58
C LEU A 6 11.65 -19.67 38.46
N GLN A 7 10.83 -20.68 38.73
CA GLN A 7 9.84 -21.17 37.77
C GLN A 7 8.80 -20.11 37.41
N ILE A 8 8.33 -19.35 38.40
CA ILE A 8 7.39 -18.25 38.18
C ILE A 8 8.04 -17.15 37.32
N CYS A 9 9.31 -16.79 37.56
CA CYS A 9 10.03 -15.82 36.72
C CYS A 9 10.15 -16.25 35.26
N VAL A 10 10.45 -17.53 34.99
CA VAL A 10 10.56 -18.04 33.62
C VAL A 10 9.21 -17.96 32.89
N LEU A 11 8.11 -18.25 33.59
CA LEU A 11 6.76 -18.16 33.02
C LEU A 11 6.36 -16.70 32.71
N ILE A 12 6.71 -15.75 33.57
CA ILE A 12 6.44 -14.33 33.34
C ILE A 12 7.24 -13.79 32.15
N LEU A 13 8.52 -14.16 32.03
CA LEU A 13 9.37 -13.77 30.90
C LEU A 13 8.90 -14.36 29.57
N ALA A 14 8.35 -15.57 29.58
CA ALA A 14 7.76 -16.17 28.38
C ALA A 14 6.45 -15.47 27.96
N ALA A 15 5.62 -15.05 28.92
CA ALA A 15 4.36 -14.39 28.67
C ALA A 15 4.49 -12.94 28.16
N SER A 16 5.63 -12.27 28.43
CA SER A 16 5.87 -10.89 27.98
C SER A 16 6.36 -10.79 26.54
N TYR A 17 6.63 -11.91 25.86
CA TYR A 17 6.99 -11.91 24.45
C TYR A 17 5.74 -11.82 23.56
N VAL A 18 5.13 -10.64 23.52
CA VAL A 18 4.09 -10.30 22.54
C VAL A 18 4.76 -9.57 21.37
N ASP A 19 4.98 -10.29 20.27
CA ASP A 19 5.44 -9.73 19.01
C ASP A 19 4.28 -8.92 18.38
N ASN A 20 4.30 -7.59 18.61
CA ASN A 20 3.37 -6.65 17.99
C ASN A 20 3.80 -6.34 16.55
N ARG A 21 3.89 -7.34 15.69
CA ARG A 21 3.92 -7.10 14.24
C ARG A 21 2.56 -6.55 13.81
N VAL A 22 2.43 -5.23 13.83
CA VAL A 22 1.40 -4.54 13.06
C VAL A 22 1.68 -4.86 11.60
N ILE A 23 0.99 -5.87 11.08
CA ILE A 23 0.93 -6.13 9.64
C ILE A 23 0.19 -4.93 9.07
N ASN A 24 0.94 -3.89 8.70
CA ASN A 24 0.43 -2.79 7.92
C ASN A 24 0.15 -3.36 6.53
N LYS A 25 -1.01 -4.00 6.40
CA LYS A 25 -1.49 -4.56 5.14
C LYS A 25 -1.54 -3.38 4.18
N ARG A 26 -0.54 -3.27 3.30
CA ARG A 26 -0.52 -2.26 2.24
C ARG A 26 -1.89 -2.34 1.57
N SER A 27 -2.64 -1.26 1.67
CA SER A 27 -3.99 -1.20 1.12
C SER A 27 -3.85 -0.94 -0.37
N THR A 28 -3.33 -1.94 -1.08
CA THR A 28 -3.18 -1.93 -2.52
C THR A 28 -4.46 -2.47 -3.13
N ASP A 29 -5.03 -1.75 -4.08
CA ASP A 29 -6.28 -2.09 -4.74
C ASP A 29 -6.05 -2.25 -6.24
N SER A 30 -6.34 -3.45 -6.76
CA SER A 30 -6.19 -3.80 -8.17
C SER A 30 -7.54 -4.05 -8.86
N SER A 31 -8.66 -3.63 -8.25
CA SER A 31 -10.02 -3.84 -8.76
C SER A 31 -10.33 -3.05 -10.03
N ILE A 32 -9.65 -1.93 -10.24
CA ILE A 32 -9.83 -1.07 -11.42
C ILE A 32 -8.91 -1.53 -12.54
N LYS A 33 -9.48 -1.80 -13.72
CA LYS A 33 -8.73 -2.30 -14.89
C LYS A 33 -8.75 -1.39 -16.12
N GLY A 34 -9.44 -0.25 -16.05
CA GLY A 34 -9.63 0.63 -17.21
C GLY A 34 -9.18 2.07 -16.98
N TYR A 35 -8.90 2.75 -18.09
CA TYR A 35 -8.63 4.18 -18.15
C TYR A 35 -9.73 4.90 -18.92
N LEU A 36 -10.08 6.10 -18.46
CA LEU A 36 -10.93 7.03 -19.20
C LEU A 36 -10.15 7.67 -20.36
N THR A 37 -8.85 7.90 -20.17
CA THR A 37 -7.96 8.47 -21.19
C THR A 37 -6.56 7.87 -21.04
N GLU A 38 -5.98 7.44 -22.15
CA GLU A 38 -4.65 6.81 -22.19
C GLU A 38 -3.51 7.84 -22.27
N ARG A 39 -3.54 8.84 -21.39
CA ARG A 39 -2.43 9.80 -21.24
C ARG A 39 -1.68 9.61 -19.94
N ILE A 40 -0.46 10.12 -19.89
CA ILE A 40 0.30 10.23 -18.64
C ILE A 40 -0.24 11.40 -17.80
N CYS A 41 -0.37 11.19 -16.49
CA CYS A 41 -0.74 12.23 -15.54
C CYS A 41 0.45 13.17 -15.27
N TRP A 42 0.17 14.44 -15.02
CA TRP A 42 1.15 15.38 -14.47
C TRP A 42 1.44 15.08 -13.00
N TRP A 43 2.48 15.72 -12.46
CA TRP A 43 2.82 15.61 -11.04
C TRP A 43 1.66 16.11 -10.17
N ASN A 44 1.30 15.32 -9.15
CA ASN A 44 0.20 15.62 -8.24
C ASN A 44 -1.17 15.85 -8.92
N GLU A 45 -1.33 15.34 -10.14
CA GLU A 45 -2.64 15.29 -10.81
C GLU A 45 -3.48 14.12 -10.27
N ILE A 46 -4.80 14.28 -10.29
CA ILE A 46 -5.75 13.23 -9.90
C ILE A 46 -5.69 12.09 -10.93
N CYS A 47 -5.14 10.95 -10.52
CA CYS A 47 -5.11 9.73 -11.32
C CYS A 47 -6.39 8.91 -11.18
N LYS A 48 -7.12 9.01 -10.06
CA LYS A 48 -8.40 8.32 -9.82
C LYS A 48 -9.29 9.13 -8.89
N GLU A 49 -10.54 9.32 -9.29
CA GLU A 49 -11.55 10.04 -8.48
C GLU A 49 -12.23 9.12 -7.46
N GLU A 50 -12.80 9.67 -6.39
CA GLU A 50 -13.65 8.88 -5.49
C GLU A 50 -14.77 8.16 -6.26
N PHE A 51 -15.06 6.93 -5.85
CA PHE A 51 -16.15 6.09 -6.38
C PHE A 51 -16.13 5.76 -7.90
N ARG A 52 -15.16 6.25 -8.68
CA ARG A 52 -15.00 5.86 -10.08
C ARG A 52 -14.38 4.47 -10.20
N SER A 53 -14.86 3.73 -11.20
CA SER A 53 -14.37 2.40 -11.61
C SER A 53 -13.32 2.45 -12.72
N GLN A 54 -12.79 3.63 -13.03
CA GLN A 54 -11.77 3.86 -14.08
C GLN A 54 -10.76 4.91 -13.60
N PHE A 55 -9.51 4.78 -14.05
CA PHE A 55 -8.45 5.78 -13.88
C PHE A 55 -8.65 6.93 -14.87
N ARG A 56 -8.26 8.16 -14.50
CA ARG A 56 -8.27 9.30 -15.43
C ARG A 56 -7.11 9.29 -16.40
N CYS A 57 -5.94 8.88 -15.92
CA CYS A 57 -4.67 8.86 -16.64
C CYS A 57 -3.71 7.87 -15.96
N LYS A 58 -2.62 7.50 -16.64
CA LYS A 58 -1.57 6.63 -16.10
C LYS A 58 -0.53 7.47 -15.36
N CYS A 59 -0.21 7.11 -14.12
CA CYS A 59 0.92 7.76 -13.45
C CYS A 59 2.23 7.36 -14.14
N PRO A 60 3.23 8.26 -14.18
CA PRO A 60 4.58 7.91 -14.62
C PRO A 60 5.13 6.70 -13.86
N GLU A 61 6.06 5.94 -14.47
CA GLU A 61 6.57 4.68 -13.90
C GLU A 61 7.26 4.83 -12.54
N TRP A 62 7.81 6.00 -12.27
CA TRP A 62 8.47 6.37 -11.01
C TRP A 62 7.49 6.87 -9.94
N SER A 63 6.19 6.81 -10.20
CA SER A 63 5.12 7.38 -9.36
C SER A 63 4.00 6.37 -9.10
N TYR A 64 3.24 6.61 -8.04
CA TYR A 64 2.17 5.77 -7.54
C TYR A 64 0.85 6.55 -7.52
N CYS A 65 -0.24 5.93 -7.95
CA CYS A 65 -1.58 6.48 -7.80
C CYS A 65 -2.06 6.26 -6.36
N ARG A 66 -1.91 7.28 -5.50
CA ARG A 66 -2.04 7.14 -4.04
C ARG A 66 -3.12 8.03 -3.47
N ALA A 67 -3.88 7.49 -2.52
CA ALA A 67 -4.87 8.19 -1.71
C ALA A 67 -4.62 7.96 -0.21
N PRO A 68 -5.14 8.84 0.67
CA PRO A 68 -5.17 8.55 2.11
C PRO A 68 -6.09 7.39 2.49
N GLY A 69 -7.06 7.04 1.63
CA GLY A 69 -7.97 5.91 1.82
C GLY A 69 -8.80 5.60 0.56
N LYS A 70 -9.58 4.51 0.58
CA LYS A 70 -10.39 4.03 -0.57
C LYS A 70 -11.38 5.08 -1.11
N TYR A 71 -11.92 5.91 -0.22
CA TYR A 71 -13.01 6.85 -0.50
C TYR A 71 -12.54 8.27 -0.82
N TYR A 72 -11.24 8.45 -1.11
CA TYR A 72 -10.66 9.75 -1.46
C TYR A 72 -10.13 9.73 -2.89
N ASN A 73 -9.96 10.94 -3.45
CA ASN A 73 -9.16 11.17 -4.64
C ASN A 73 -7.75 10.61 -4.46
N ALA A 74 -7.25 9.99 -5.52
CA ALA A 74 -5.88 9.51 -5.61
C ALA A 74 -5.07 10.40 -6.57
N PHE A 75 -3.81 10.63 -6.22
CA PHE A 75 -2.90 11.52 -6.92
C PHE A 75 -1.61 10.78 -7.26
N CYS A 76 -0.95 11.15 -8.35
CA CYS A 76 0.38 10.63 -8.67
C CYS A 76 1.43 11.23 -7.72
N THR A 77 2.06 10.39 -6.90
CA THR A 77 3.13 10.76 -5.97
C THR A 77 4.20 9.66 -5.89
N MET A 78 5.42 10.00 -5.48
CA MET A 78 6.52 9.05 -5.31
C MET A 78 6.42 8.21 -4.03
N THR A 79 5.47 8.50 -3.14
CA THR A 79 5.35 7.80 -1.86
C THR A 79 4.43 6.57 -1.94
N THR A 80 4.90 5.44 -1.41
CA THR A 80 4.14 4.17 -1.37
C THR A 80 3.29 3.99 -0.11
N THR A 81 3.08 5.04 0.68
CA THR A 81 2.33 4.97 1.94
C THR A 81 0.87 5.36 1.72
N GLY A 82 -0.03 4.69 2.44
CA GLY A 82 -1.49 4.89 2.32
C GLY A 82 -2.14 3.86 1.39
N TYR A 83 -3.23 4.28 0.74
CA TYR A 83 -3.98 3.46 -0.18
C TYR A 83 -3.43 3.60 -1.60
N ILE A 84 -2.98 2.50 -2.19
CA ILE A 84 -2.34 2.50 -3.51
C ILE A 84 -3.29 1.85 -4.51
N TRP A 85 -3.64 2.58 -5.57
CA TRP A 85 -4.40 2.03 -6.67
C TRP A 85 -3.45 1.44 -7.71
N GLN A 86 -3.47 0.12 -7.85
CA GLN A 86 -2.66 -0.59 -8.82
C GLN A 86 -3.23 -0.40 -10.23
N GLN A 87 -2.47 0.33 -11.03
CA GLN A 87 -2.75 0.63 -12.42
C GLN A 87 -2.45 -0.58 -13.34
N PRO A 88 -3.30 -0.87 -14.35
CA PRO A 88 -3.04 -1.89 -15.37
C PRO A 88 -1.82 -1.54 -16.23
N GLY A 89 -1.06 -2.54 -16.67
CA GLY A 89 0.19 -2.31 -17.42
C GLY A 89 1.26 -1.57 -16.60
N TRP A 90 1.15 -1.65 -15.27
CA TRP A 90 2.19 -1.21 -14.35
C TRP A 90 3.11 -2.39 -14.03
N ARG A 91 4.41 -2.19 -14.28
CA ARG A 91 5.55 -3.11 -14.08
C ARG A 91 5.85 -4.16 -15.16
N GLU A 92 5.15 -4.22 -16.28
CA GLU A 92 5.65 -4.98 -17.44
C GLU A 92 6.85 -4.30 -18.13
N ALA A 93 7.08 -3.00 -17.89
CA ALA A 93 8.26 -2.24 -18.36
C ALA A 93 9.41 -2.17 -17.34
N ALA A 94 9.15 -2.44 -16.06
CA ALA A 94 10.17 -2.37 -15.00
C ALA A 94 10.96 -3.69 -14.84
N GLU A 95 10.45 -4.78 -15.43
CA GLU A 95 11.07 -6.11 -15.39
C GLU A 95 11.78 -6.47 -16.71
N SER A 96 11.69 -5.64 -17.76
CA SER A 96 12.37 -5.86 -19.04
C SER A 96 13.79 -5.26 -19.11
N GLN A 97 14.39 -4.92 -17.97
CA GLN A 97 15.77 -4.41 -17.87
C GLN A 97 16.64 -5.22 -16.90
N ASN A 98 16.28 -6.48 -16.61
CA ASN A 98 17.16 -7.41 -15.92
C ASN A 98 17.42 -8.66 -16.77
#